data_AF-A0A7C8FKB2-F1
#
_entry.id   AF-A0A7C8FKB2-F1
#
_cell.length_a   1.000
_cell.length_b   1.000
_cell.length_c   1.000
_cell.angle_alpha   90.00
_cell.angle_beta   90.00
_cell.angle_gamma   90.00
#
_symmetry.space_group_name_H-M   'P 1'
#
loop_
_entity.id
_entity.type
_entity.pdbx_description
1 polymer ?
#
loop_
_entity_poly.entity_id
_entity_poly.type
_entity_poly.pdbx_seq_one_letter_code
_entity_poly.pdbx_strand_id
1 'polypeptide(L)'
;MTGRPGCTPPVTPPRHRRRWPLVLVAVLTALAVAAGLLAWLDRDALPDRIHALFAQTDPEVTQLADRVQLTDRASLRLTATDPELLEADAFTTVCPSSTEDSAVLGCYTGDDRIHISNITDARFDGIREVTLAHELLHAMWSRYDQGTRDQLSARLEAAWTRVATPDLESRLDVYETAEPGERANELHSILGTEVADLGDDELEQHYTTVFADRQAVVALHAGYQAQFDENQHRLDELRPRIEADRAALEARSQAHDEALARYERDSAALEARRSSVDRGDPAQVNAFNAKLDRLRARQTTLNAEADAINSDAADLNARIDEYNTLVGSRRELFAAITAGS
;
A
#
# COMPACT_ATOMS: atom_id res chain seq x y z
N MET A 1 12.41 48.28 -111.72
CA MET A 1 11.45 47.53 -110.90
C MET A 1 11.94 46.10 -110.76
N THR A 2 12.56 45.76 -109.64
CA THR A 2 12.80 44.38 -109.18
C THR A 2 13.01 44.44 -107.67
N GLY A 3 12.00 43.99 -106.90
CA GLY A 3 11.98 44.02 -105.44
C GLY A 3 12.87 42.93 -104.83
N ARG A 4 13.50 43.25 -103.70
CA ARG A 4 14.21 42.28 -102.84
C ARG A 4 13.30 41.84 -101.68
N PRO A 5 13.43 40.59 -101.20
CA PRO A 5 12.51 39.98 -100.24
C PRO A 5 12.84 40.39 -98.79
N GLY A 6 11.81 40.49 -97.96
CA GLY A 6 11.91 40.84 -96.54
C GLY A 6 12.50 39.72 -95.68
N CYS A 7 13.32 40.10 -94.71
CA CYS A 7 13.81 39.24 -93.64
C CYS A 7 12.73 39.00 -92.59
N THR A 8 12.44 37.74 -92.26
CA THR A 8 11.68 37.32 -91.08
C THR A 8 12.59 37.29 -89.84
N PRO A 9 12.10 37.73 -88.65
CA PRO A 9 12.89 37.68 -87.41
C PRO A 9 12.99 36.25 -86.84
N PRO A 10 14.03 35.95 -86.02
CA PRO A 10 14.25 34.62 -85.47
C PRO A 10 13.26 34.26 -84.36
N VAL A 11 12.76 33.02 -84.38
CA VAL A 11 11.94 32.43 -83.31
C VAL A 11 12.85 32.00 -82.16
N THR A 12 12.67 32.57 -80.97
CA THR A 12 13.35 32.14 -79.75
C THR A 12 12.67 30.90 -79.15
N PRO A 13 13.42 29.85 -78.76
CA PRO A 13 12.82 28.67 -78.13
C PRO A 13 12.27 29.00 -76.74
N PRO A 14 11.14 28.41 -76.32
CA PRO A 14 10.56 28.66 -75.01
C PRO A 14 11.50 28.16 -73.91
N ARG A 15 11.92 29.07 -73.03
CA ARG A 15 12.63 28.73 -71.79
C ARG A 15 11.70 27.91 -70.89
N HIS A 16 11.87 26.59 -70.86
CA HIS A 16 11.29 25.75 -69.81
C HIS A 16 11.87 26.19 -68.47
N ARG A 17 11.16 27.06 -67.74
CA ARG A 17 11.45 27.37 -66.35
C ARG A 17 11.33 26.06 -65.57
N ARG A 18 12.46 25.46 -65.16
CA ARG A 18 12.48 24.31 -64.26
C ARG A 18 11.67 24.70 -63.02
N ARG A 19 10.45 24.16 -62.88
CA ARG A 19 9.57 24.37 -61.71
C ARG A 19 10.01 23.57 -60.48
N TRP A 20 11.06 22.76 -60.61
CA TRP A 20 11.63 21.91 -59.57
C TRP A 20 11.96 22.63 -58.24
N PRO A 21 12.60 23.81 -58.20
CA PRO A 21 12.83 24.50 -56.93
C PRO A 21 11.54 24.97 -56.26
N LEU A 22 10.51 25.35 -57.03
CA LEU A 22 9.19 25.72 -56.47
C LEU A 22 8.45 24.51 -55.90
N VAL A 23 8.56 23.35 -56.55
CA VAL A 23 7.99 22.09 -56.04
C VAL A 23 8.71 21.65 -54.77
N LEU A 24 10.05 21.73 -54.74
CA LEU A 24 10.85 21.38 -53.57
C LEU A 24 10.51 22.26 -52.37
N VAL A 25 10.43 23.58 -52.58
CA VAL A 25 10.05 24.53 -51.52
C VAL A 25 8.65 24.22 -51.00
N ALA A 26 7.67 23.99 -51.88
CA ALA A 26 6.30 23.67 -51.49
C ALA A 26 6.20 22.36 -50.69
N VAL A 27 6.97 21.33 -51.07
CA VAL A 27 7.03 20.05 -50.33
C VAL A 27 7.64 20.26 -48.94
N LEU A 28 8.74 21.01 -48.83
CA LEU A 28 9.37 21.31 -47.54
C LEU A 28 8.45 22.14 -46.63
N THR A 29 7.70 23.09 -47.19
CA THR A 29 6.72 23.86 -46.40
C THR A 29 5.56 22.97 -45.95
N ALA A 30 5.04 22.11 -46.82
CA ALA A 30 3.99 21.17 -46.45
C ALA A 30 4.44 20.19 -45.35
N LEU A 31 5.68 19.70 -45.41
CA LEU A 31 6.26 18.85 -44.37
C LEU A 31 6.46 19.61 -43.06
N ALA A 32 6.93 20.86 -43.10
CA ALA A 32 7.07 21.69 -41.90
C ALA A 32 5.72 22.01 -41.25
N VAL A 33 4.68 22.29 -42.05
CA VAL A 33 3.31 22.52 -41.57
C VAL A 33 2.72 21.23 -40.99
N ALA A 34 2.91 20.09 -41.65
CA ALA A 34 2.46 18.79 -41.15
C ALA A 34 3.17 18.40 -39.84
N ALA A 35 4.49 18.62 -39.75
CA ALA A 35 5.27 18.43 -38.54
C ALA A 35 4.81 19.38 -37.42
N GLY A 36 4.54 20.65 -37.72
CA GLY A 36 4.01 21.63 -36.78
C GLY A 36 2.61 21.27 -36.27
N LEU A 37 1.73 20.74 -37.13
CA LEU A 37 0.40 20.24 -36.76
C LEU A 37 0.48 18.98 -35.88
N LEU A 38 1.33 18.02 -36.24
CA LEU A 38 1.57 16.83 -35.42
C LEU A 38 2.16 17.21 -34.05
N ALA A 39 3.10 18.16 -34.03
CA ALA A 39 3.69 18.68 -32.81
C ALA A 39 2.68 19.44 -31.93
N TRP A 40 1.73 20.14 -32.54
CA TRP A 40 0.67 20.84 -31.81
C TRP A 40 -0.37 19.88 -31.23
N LEU A 41 -0.71 18.81 -31.98
CA LEU A 41 -1.61 17.75 -31.53
C LEU A 41 -1.01 16.89 -30.41
N ASP A 42 0.32 16.78 -30.35
CA ASP A 42 1.06 15.99 -29.36
C ASP A 42 2.00 16.87 -28.50
N ARG A 43 1.55 18.10 -28.22
CA ARG A 43 2.36 19.16 -27.58
C ARG A 43 2.98 18.75 -26.25
N ASP A 44 2.32 17.85 -25.52
CA ASP A 44 2.75 17.41 -24.20
C ASP A 44 3.72 16.21 -24.29
N ALA A 45 3.61 15.35 -25.32
CA ALA A 45 4.54 14.22 -25.46
C ALA A 45 5.85 14.60 -26.17
N LEU A 46 5.92 15.75 -26.85
CA LEU A 46 7.13 16.21 -27.50
C LEU A 46 8.28 16.51 -26.53
N PRO A 47 8.09 17.29 -25.45
CA PRO A 47 9.13 17.45 -24.43
C PRO A 47 9.46 16.10 -23.78
N ASP A 48 8.47 15.28 -23.46
CA ASP A 48 8.71 13.96 -22.85
C ASP A 48 9.56 13.05 -23.75
N ARG A 49 9.30 13.02 -25.06
CA ARG A 49 10.13 12.29 -26.05
C ARG A 49 11.56 12.81 -26.08
N ILE A 50 11.76 14.13 -25.97
CA ILE A 50 13.10 14.71 -25.97
C ILE A 50 13.85 14.30 -24.70
N HIS A 51 13.21 14.39 -23.54
CA HIS A 51 13.80 13.95 -22.27
C HIS A 51 14.10 12.45 -22.29
N ALA A 52 13.15 11.62 -22.73
CA ALA A 52 13.30 10.17 -22.80
C ALA A 52 14.42 9.70 -23.74
N LEU A 53 14.83 10.50 -24.74
CA LEU A 53 15.98 10.18 -25.59
C LEU A 53 17.33 10.26 -24.85
N PHE A 54 17.38 11.00 -23.75
CA PHE A 54 18.60 11.20 -22.96
C PHE A 54 18.51 10.63 -21.54
N ALA A 55 17.32 10.18 -21.12
CA ALA A 55 17.10 9.53 -19.84
C ALA A 55 17.81 8.17 -19.78
N GLN A 56 18.31 7.82 -18.60
CA GLN A 56 18.80 6.48 -18.27
C GLN A 56 17.93 5.95 -17.14
N THR A 57 16.83 5.29 -17.48
CA THR A 57 15.95 4.69 -16.49
C THR A 57 16.65 3.50 -15.84
N ASP A 58 16.63 3.46 -14.51
CA ASP A 58 17.11 2.34 -13.72
C ASP A 58 16.40 1.03 -14.18
N PRO A 59 17.15 -0.06 -14.45
CA PRO A 59 16.55 -1.36 -14.76
C PRO A 59 15.57 -1.87 -13.69
N GLU A 60 15.75 -1.50 -12.42
CA GLU A 60 14.81 -1.83 -11.35
C GLU A 60 13.51 -1.04 -11.49
N VAL A 61 13.55 0.26 -11.74
CA VAL A 61 12.35 1.07 -12.03
C VAL A 61 11.61 0.55 -13.26
N THR A 62 12.33 0.09 -14.29
CA THR A 62 11.72 -0.54 -15.46
C THR A 62 10.93 -1.80 -15.09
N GLN A 63 11.47 -2.63 -14.19
CA GLN A 63 10.77 -3.83 -13.70
C GLN A 63 9.51 -3.47 -12.88
N LEU A 64 9.58 -2.41 -12.07
CA LEU A 64 8.40 -1.89 -11.36
C LEU A 64 7.32 -1.45 -12.36
N ALA A 65 7.71 -0.68 -13.40
CA ALA A 65 6.80 -0.20 -14.44
C ALA A 65 6.14 -1.34 -15.24
N ASP A 66 6.87 -2.41 -15.52
CA ASP A 66 6.35 -3.61 -16.19
C ASP A 66 5.23 -4.28 -15.36
N ARG A 67 5.37 -4.33 -14.04
CA ARG A 67 4.34 -4.88 -13.13
C ARG A 67 3.10 -3.99 -13.03
N VAL A 68 3.28 -2.68 -13.10
CA VAL A 68 2.21 -1.67 -13.07
C VAL A 68 1.37 -1.69 -14.36
N GLN A 69 1.89 -2.27 -15.46
CA GLN A 69 1.24 -2.37 -16.76
C GLN A 69 0.81 -1.00 -17.31
N LEU A 70 1.78 -0.11 -17.49
CA LEU A 70 1.55 1.22 -18.05
C LEU A 70 1.20 1.18 -19.56
N THR A 71 0.47 2.19 -20.02
CA THR A 71 0.36 2.45 -21.47
C THR A 71 1.66 3.00 -22.03
N ASP A 72 1.83 2.99 -23.35
CA ASP A 72 3.00 3.62 -24.00
C ASP A 72 3.14 5.11 -23.64
N ARG A 73 2.00 5.81 -23.53
CA ARG A 73 1.96 7.24 -23.15
C ARG A 73 2.44 7.44 -21.72
N ALA A 74 1.98 6.61 -20.79
CA ALA A 74 2.36 6.71 -19.40
C ALA A 74 3.81 6.27 -19.17
N SER A 75 4.26 5.23 -19.87
CA SER A 75 5.67 4.78 -19.86
C SER A 75 6.62 5.87 -20.37
N LEU A 76 6.22 6.58 -21.43
CA LEU A 76 6.96 7.73 -21.92
C LEU A 76 7.01 8.85 -20.87
N ARG A 77 5.87 9.18 -20.24
CA ARG A 77 5.82 10.20 -19.19
C ARG A 77 6.72 9.83 -18.02
N LEU A 78 6.64 8.58 -17.56
CA LEU A 78 7.49 8.07 -16.49
C LEU A 78 8.97 8.19 -16.85
N THR A 79 9.36 7.80 -18.06
CA THR A 79 10.76 7.93 -18.50
C THR A 79 11.22 9.39 -18.50
N ALA A 80 10.34 10.32 -18.85
CA ALA A 80 10.64 11.74 -18.88
C ALA A 80 10.83 12.37 -17.49
N THR A 81 10.31 11.75 -16.42
CA THR A 81 10.49 12.24 -15.06
C THR A 81 11.78 11.74 -14.38
N ASP A 82 12.67 11.07 -15.13
CA ASP A 82 13.95 10.53 -14.64
C ASP A 82 13.83 9.84 -13.26
N PRO A 83 12.98 8.79 -13.17
CA PRO A 83 12.57 8.21 -11.90
C PRO A 83 13.73 7.46 -11.25
N GLU A 84 13.87 7.62 -9.94
CA GLU A 84 14.93 6.94 -9.18
C GLU A 84 14.41 6.29 -7.89
N LEU A 85 15.07 5.19 -7.52
CA LEU A 85 14.93 4.54 -6.23
C LEU A 85 16.01 5.07 -5.29
N LEU A 86 15.59 5.61 -4.15
CA LEU A 86 16.47 6.19 -3.15
C LEU A 86 16.45 5.39 -1.86
N GLU A 87 17.64 5.18 -1.30
CA GLU A 87 17.76 4.70 0.06
C GLU A 87 17.30 5.77 1.06
N ALA A 88 16.87 5.30 2.21
CA ALA A 88 16.40 6.07 3.36
C ALA A 88 16.94 7.51 3.52
N ASP A 89 18.23 7.64 3.80
CA ASP A 89 18.88 8.92 4.09
C ASP A 89 18.85 9.88 2.89
N ALA A 90 18.91 9.35 1.66
CA ALA A 90 18.85 10.15 0.45
C ALA A 90 17.41 10.56 0.14
N PHE A 91 16.45 9.67 0.37
CA PHE A 91 15.03 9.92 0.12
C PHE A 91 14.48 11.02 1.03
N THR A 92 14.70 10.93 2.35
CA THR A 92 14.29 11.96 3.35
C THR A 92 14.79 13.37 3.02
N THR A 93 15.94 13.48 2.35
CA THR A 93 16.53 14.75 1.94
C THR A 93 15.79 15.38 0.76
N VAL A 94 15.23 14.57 -0.13
CA VAL A 94 14.61 14.99 -1.39
C VAL A 94 13.08 15.09 -1.26
N CYS A 95 12.47 14.14 -0.55
CA CYS A 95 11.03 14.07 -0.27
C CYS A 95 10.76 14.24 1.24
N PRO A 96 10.92 15.44 1.80
CA PRO A 96 10.73 15.64 3.24
C PRO A 96 9.27 15.46 3.65
N SER A 97 9.00 14.61 4.65
CA SER A 97 7.69 14.50 5.28
C SER A 97 7.31 15.80 6.00
N SER A 98 6.09 16.29 5.80
CA SER A 98 5.58 17.53 6.45
C SER A 98 5.17 17.34 7.92
N THR A 99 5.00 16.09 8.39
CA THR A 99 4.61 15.74 9.76
C THR A 99 5.25 14.42 10.20
N GLU A 100 5.49 14.22 11.51
CA GLU A 100 6.07 12.96 12.06
C GLU A 100 5.16 11.73 11.86
N ASP A 101 3.88 11.93 11.53
CA ASP A 101 2.86 10.88 11.39
C ASP A 101 2.53 10.53 9.93
N SER A 102 3.11 11.23 8.93
CA SER A 102 2.89 10.96 7.49
C SER A 102 4.14 10.34 6.87
N ALA A 103 4.11 9.04 6.63
CA ALA A 103 5.20 8.38 5.92
C ALA A 103 4.98 8.53 4.40
N VAL A 104 5.80 9.37 3.77
CA VAL A 104 5.75 9.67 2.33
C VAL A 104 6.66 8.68 1.59
N LEU A 105 6.10 7.77 0.79
CA LEU A 105 6.90 6.72 0.15
C LEU A 105 7.48 7.10 -1.20
N GLY A 106 6.96 8.16 -1.79
CA GLY A 106 7.41 8.73 -3.05
C GLY A 106 7.11 10.22 -3.08
N CYS A 107 7.75 10.94 -3.99
CA CYS A 107 7.29 12.28 -4.32
C CYS A 107 7.53 12.60 -5.80
N TYR A 108 6.57 13.31 -6.39
CA TYR A 108 6.72 14.03 -7.64
C TYR A 108 7.07 15.51 -7.36
N THR A 109 8.26 15.94 -7.77
CA THR A 109 8.81 17.25 -7.42
C THR A 109 8.55 18.31 -8.48
N GLY A 110 8.66 19.59 -8.09
CA GLY A 110 8.41 20.75 -8.96
C GLY A 110 9.38 20.90 -10.16
N ASP A 111 10.50 20.18 -10.15
CA ASP A 111 11.44 20.05 -11.28
C ASP A 111 11.12 18.88 -12.22
N ASP A 112 9.90 18.33 -12.13
CA ASP A 112 9.37 17.27 -13.01
C ASP A 112 10.06 15.91 -12.79
N ARG A 113 10.39 15.57 -11.53
CA ARG A 113 11.06 14.32 -11.17
C ARG A 113 10.24 13.43 -10.25
N ILE A 114 10.44 12.11 -10.36
CA ILE A 114 9.84 11.11 -9.47
C ILE A 114 10.92 10.45 -8.63
N HIS A 115 10.71 10.45 -7.32
CA HIS A 115 11.58 9.78 -6.36
C HIS A 115 10.78 8.77 -5.57
N ILE A 116 11.34 7.57 -5.38
CA ILE A 116 10.65 6.47 -4.72
C ILE A 116 11.58 5.90 -3.65
N SER A 117 11.02 5.65 -2.48
CA SER A 117 11.71 4.96 -1.41
C SER A 117 12.05 3.51 -1.81
N ASN A 118 13.30 3.10 -1.64
CA ASN A 118 13.74 1.75 -1.97
C ASN A 118 13.44 0.72 -0.86
N ILE A 119 12.15 0.49 -0.60
CA ILE A 119 11.72 -0.53 0.37
C ILE A 119 11.85 -1.92 -0.26
N THR A 120 12.84 -2.69 0.20
CA THR A 120 13.12 -4.04 -0.33
C THR A 120 12.56 -5.19 0.52
N ASP A 121 11.79 -4.88 1.57
CA ASP A 121 11.21 -5.91 2.43
C ASP A 121 10.12 -6.68 1.68
N ALA A 122 10.31 -8.00 1.52
CA ALA A 122 9.42 -8.86 0.76
C ALA A 122 7.99 -8.94 1.31
N ARG A 123 7.77 -8.53 2.58
CA ARG A 123 6.43 -8.43 3.16
C ARG A 123 5.58 -7.34 2.50
N PHE A 124 6.22 -6.35 1.87
CA PHE A 124 5.55 -5.24 1.17
C PHE A 124 5.77 -5.32 -0.33
N ASP A 125 5.83 -6.54 -0.88
CA ASP A 125 5.84 -6.72 -2.33
C ASP A 125 4.64 -5.97 -2.95
N GLY A 126 4.92 -5.14 -3.96
CA GLY A 126 3.92 -4.24 -4.56
C GLY A 126 3.97 -2.80 -4.05
N ILE A 127 4.60 -2.50 -2.91
CA ILE A 127 4.59 -1.15 -2.35
C ILE A 127 5.32 -0.14 -3.26
N ARG A 128 6.48 -0.52 -3.80
CA ARG A 128 7.27 0.34 -4.71
C ARG A 128 6.55 0.55 -6.04
N GLU A 129 5.86 -0.47 -6.54
CA GLU A 129 5.04 -0.40 -7.76
C GLU A 129 3.85 0.54 -7.59
N VAL A 130 3.14 0.42 -6.46
CA VAL A 130 1.98 1.28 -6.15
C VAL A 130 2.42 2.72 -5.94
N THR A 131 3.52 2.94 -5.21
CA THR A 131 4.12 4.28 -5.07
C THR A 131 4.56 4.85 -6.43
N LEU A 132 5.27 4.08 -7.26
CA LEU A 132 5.63 4.51 -8.62
C LEU A 132 4.40 4.95 -9.43
N ALA A 133 3.32 4.15 -9.38
CA ALA A 133 2.08 4.44 -10.07
C ALA A 133 1.41 5.71 -9.52
N HIS A 134 1.44 5.90 -8.19
CA HIS A 134 0.89 7.05 -7.49
C HIS A 134 1.62 8.34 -7.91
N GLU A 135 2.96 8.36 -7.84
CA GLU A 135 3.76 9.52 -8.25
C GLU A 135 3.62 9.82 -9.75
N LEU A 136 3.48 8.78 -10.58
CA LEU A 136 3.21 8.97 -12.00
C LEU A 136 1.85 9.64 -12.24
N LEU A 137 0.83 9.36 -11.43
CA LEU A 137 -0.47 10.02 -11.55
C LEU A 137 -0.38 11.51 -11.22
N HIS A 138 0.42 11.93 -10.24
CA HIS A 138 0.74 13.35 -10.02
C HIS A 138 1.46 13.97 -11.22
N ALA A 139 2.44 13.26 -11.79
CA ALA A 139 3.13 13.71 -12.98
C ALA A 139 2.21 13.82 -14.22
N MET A 140 1.15 13.00 -14.30
CA MET A 140 0.12 13.11 -15.33
C MET A 140 -0.84 14.27 -15.03
N TRP A 141 -1.25 14.44 -13.77
CA TRP A 141 -2.12 15.52 -13.31
C TRP A 141 -1.51 16.90 -13.60
N SER A 142 -0.20 17.03 -13.43
CA SER A 142 0.55 18.27 -13.69
C SER A 142 0.44 18.75 -15.14
N ARG A 143 0.16 17.85 -16.09
CA ARG A 143 -0.03 18.15 -17.53
C ARG A 143 -1.46 18.56 -17.90
N TYR A 144 -2.46 18.25 -17.08
CA TYR A 144 -3.85 18.60 -17.38
C TYR A 144 -4.09 20.11 -17.26
N ASP A 145 -4.90 20.65 -18.18
CA ASP A 145 -5.38 22.02 -18.06
C ASP A 145 -6.45 22.15 -16.98
N GLN A 146 -6.75 23.39 -16.58
CA GLN A 146 -7.71 23.65 -15.51
C GLN A 146 -9.10 23.07 -15.81
N GLY A 147 -9.55 23.12 -17.07
CA GLY A 147 -10.87 22.60 -17.43
C GLY A 147 -10.98 21.09 -17.28
N THR A 148 -9.91 20.36 -17.61
CA THR A 148 -9.81 18.92 -17.39
C THR A 148 -9.75 18.60 -15.90
N ARG A 149 -8.94 19.34 -15.13
CA ARG A 149 -8.84 19.17 -13.67
C ARG A 149 -10.20 19.40 -13.00
N ASP A 150 -10.91 20.48 -13.34
CA ASP A 150 -12.22 20.79 -12.76
C ASP A 150 -13.24 19.67 -13.02
N GLN A 151 -13.24 19.10 -14.23
CA GLN A 151 -14.11 17.97 -14.58
C GLN A 151 -13.75 16.70 -13.81
N LEU A 152 -12.47 16.36 -13.71
CA LEU A 152 -12.00 15.20 -12.95
C LEU A 152 -12.27 15.37 -11.45
N SER A 153 -12.00 16.54 -10.87
CA SER A 153 -12.23 16.84 -9.45
C SER A 153 -13.67 16.52 -9.04
N ALA A 154 -14.66 16.95 -9.83
CA ALA A 154 -16.07 16.65 -9.52
C ALA A 154 -16.38 15.15 -9.48
N ARG A 155 -15.74 14.35 -10.36
CA ARG A 155 -15.91 12.90 -10.42
C ARG A 155 -15.16 12.19 -9.29
N LEU A 156 -13.94 12.65 -8.99
CA LEU A 156 -13.12 12.13 -7.90
C LEU A 156 -13.82 12.29 -6.55
N GLU A 157 -14.44 13.45 -6.29
CA GLU A 157 -15.21 13.66 -5.05
C GLU A 157 -16.48 12.81 -4.98
N ALA A 158 -17.14 12.58 -6.11
CA ALA A 158 -18.30 11.69 -6.18
C ALA A 158 -17.90 10.23 -5.91
N ALA A 159 -16.78 9.78 -6.49
CA ALA A 159 -16.21 8.47 -6.23
C ALA A 159 -15.78 8.35 -4.76
N TRP A 160 -15.10 9.36 -4.22
CA TRP A 160 -14.68 9.43 -2.81
C TRP A 160 -15.87 9.24 -1.86
N THR A 161 -16.97 9.95 -2.08
CA THR A 161 -18.18 9.85 -1.25
C THR A 161 -18.72 8.41 -1.16
N ARG A 162 -18.47 7.57 -2.17
CA ARG A 162 -18.89 6.16 -2.17
C ARG A 162 -17.92 5.23 -1.43
N VAL A 163 -16.63 5.53 -1.47
CA VAL A 163 -15.56 4.59 -1.06
C VAL A 163 -14.84 5.00 0.20
N ALA A 164 -15.08 6.22 0.71
CA ALA A 164 -14.48 6.73 1.93
C ALA A 164 -14.70 5.79 3.11
N THR A 165 -13.62 5.55 3.85
CA THR A 165 -13.61 4.84 5.13
C THR A 165 -12.94 5.74 6.16
N PRO A 166 -13.16 5.53 7.47
CA PRO A 166 -12.52 6.34 8.50
C PRO A 166 -10.98 6.36 8.39
N ASP A 167 -10.38 5.27 7.93
CA ASP A 167 -8.93 5.17 7.70
C ASP A 167 -8.49 6.06 6.52
N LEU A 168 -9.18 5.93 5.37
CA LEU A 168 -8.90 6.76 4.19
C LEU A 168 -9.13 8.26 4.48
N GLU A 169 -10.19 8.60 5.22
CA GLU A 169 -10.46 9.98 5.66
C GLU A 169 -9.31 10.52 6.51
N SER A 170 -8.85 9.74 7.51
CA SER A 170 -7.73 10.13 8.35
C SER A 170 -6.43 10.31 7.58
N ARG A 171 -6.18 9.50 6.54
CA ARG A 171 -5.00 9.64 5.66
C ARG A 171 -5.10 10.92 4.83
N LEU A 172 -6.28 11.24 4.29
CA LEU A 172 -6.49 12.40 3.44
C LEU A 172 -6.43 13.73 4.21
N ASP A 173 -6.90 13.77 5.46
CA ASP A 173 -6.84 14.96 6.33
C ASP A 173 -5.40 15.48 6.55
N VAL A 174 -4.42 14.56 6.55
CA VAL A 174 -3.00 14.93 6.66
C VAL A 174 -2.53 15.71 5.44
N TYR A 175 -2.91 15.27 4.24
CA TYR A 175 -2.59 15.96 2.99
C TYR A 175 -3.29 17.31 2.88
N GLU A 176 -4.57 17.42 3.28
CA GLU A 176 -5.27 18.72 3.25
C GLU A 176 -4.61 19.77 4.14
N THR A 177 -4.05 19.34 5.27
CA THR A 177 -3.35 20.23 6.21
C THR A 177 -1.97 20.63 5.69
N ALA A 178 -1.25 19.69 5.08
CA ALA A 178 0.10 19.90 4.55
C ALA A 178 0.11 20.70 3.24
N GLU A 179 -0.85 20.42 2.34
CA GLU A 179 -0.87 20.94 0.96
C GLU A 179 -2.27 21.47 0.57
N PRO A 180 -2.65 22.66 1.08
CA PRO A 180 -3.96 23.23 0.80
C PRO A 180 -4.20 23.44 -0.70
N GLY A 181 -5.23 22.79 -1.24
CA GLY A 181 -5.62 22.87 -2.65
C GLY A 181 -5.26 21.66 -3.51
N GLU A 182 -4.47 20.72 -2.98
CA GLU A 182 -4.04 19.52 -3.72
C GLU A 182 -4.97 18.31 -3.55
N ARG A 183 -6.04 18.42 -2.75
CA ARG A 183 -6.98 17.32 -2.48
C ARG A 183 -7.41 16.53 -3.73
N ALA A 184 -7.78 17.20 -4.82
CA ALA A 184 -8.21 16.51 -6.04
C ALA A 184 -7.06 15.77 -6.74
N ASN A 185 -5.84 16.30 -6.66
CA ASN A 185 -4.63 15.64 -7.15
C ASN A 185 -4.34 14.37 -6.32
N GLU A 186 -4.43 14.46 -5.01
CA GLU A 186 -4.30 13.30 -4.11
C GLU A 186 -5.37 12.23 -4.35
N LEU A 187 -6.64 12.65 -4.46
CA LEU A 187 -7.73 11.73 -4.80
C LEU A 187 -7.50 11.05 -6.16
N HIS A 188 -6.93 11.76 -7.14
CA HIS A 188 -6.57 11.18 -8.44
C HIS A 188 -5.54 10.06 -8.28
N SER A 189 -4.50 10.26 -7.48
CA SER A 189 -3.48 9.24 -7.24
C SER A 189 -3.99 8.07 -6.39
N ILE A 190 -4.69 8.34 -5.27
CA ILE A 190 -5.23 7.32 -4.36
C ILE A 190 -6.29 6.47 -5.05
N LEU A 191 -7.31 7.09 -5.67
CA LEU A 191 -8.38 6.33 -6.31
C LEU A 191 -7.86 5.54 -7.52
N GLY A 192 -6.87 6.07 -8.24
CA GLY A 192 -6.25 5.40 -9.37
C GLY A 192 -5.52 4.11 -8.99
N THR A 193 -4.95 4.05 -7.78
CA THR A 193 -4.03 2.96 -7.37
C THR A 193 -4.58 2.04 -6.29
N GLU A 194 -5.49 2.50 -5.43
CA GLU A 194 -5.90 1.77 -4.22
C GLU A 194 -7.32 1.20 -4.28
N VAL A 195 -8.21 1.78 -5.10
CA VAL A 195 -9.65 1.48 -5.08
C VAL A 195 -10.09 0.66 -6.30
N ALA A 196 -10.63 -0.54 -6.07
CA ALA A 196 -10.98 -1.49 -7.13
C ALA A 196 -12.15 -1.04 -8.01
N ASP A 197 -13.19 -0.41 -7.44
CA ASP A 197 -14.39 0.01 -8.17
C ASP A 197 -14.74 1.48 -7.88
N LEU A 198 -14.50 2.33 -8.88
CA LEU A 198 -14.75 3.76 -8.78
C LEU A 198 -16.21 4.15 -8.99
N GLY A 199 -17.06 3.24 -9.50
CA GLY A 199 -18.48 3.46 -9.77
C GLY A 199 -18.79 4.63 -10.70
N ASP A 200 -17.80 5.07 -11.47
CA ASP A 200 -17.91 6.11 -12.50
C ASP A 200 -17.15 5.65 -13.74
N ASP A 201 -17.89 5.29 -14.80
CA ASP A 201 -17.33 4.74 -16.03
C ASP A 201 -16.38 5.72 -16.75
N GLU A 202 -16.61 7.04 -16.64
CA GLU A 202 -15.75 8.04 -17.26
C GLU A 202 -14.43 8.17 -16.50
N LEU A 203 -14.45 8.04 -15.17
CA LEU A 203 -13.26 8.02 -14.35
C LEU A 203 -12.46 6.71 -14.55
N GLU A 204 -13.11 5.57 -14.68
CA GLU A 204 -12.44 4.32 -15.08
C GLU A 204 -11.82 4.45 -16.48
N GLN A 205 -12.56 5.00 -17.44
CA GLN A 205 -12.07 5.29 -18.79
C GLN A 205 -10.86 6.24 -18.77
N HIS A 206 -10.85 7.24 -17.89
CA HIS A 206 -9.71 8.14 -17.72
C HIS A 206 -8.42 7.40 -17.34
N TYR A 207 -8.49 6.49 -16.37
CA TYR A 207 -7.32 5.72 -15.94
C TYR A 207 -6.79 4.75 -17.01
N THR A 208 -7.59 4.36 -18.01
CA THR A 208 -7.08 3.58 -19.16
C THR A 208 -6.07 4.34 -20.02
N THR A 209 -5.97 5.67 -19.86
CA THR A 209 -4.91 6.46 -20.49
C THR A 209 -3.55 6.28 -19.83
N VAL A 210 -3.54 5.82 -18.56
CA VAL A 210 -2.35 5.60 -17.74
C VAL A 210 -1.99 4.12 -17.66
N PHE A 211 -2.97 3.28 -17.32
CA PHE A 211 -2.78 1.85 -17.11
C PHE A 211 -3.45 1.04 -18.24
N ALA A 212 -2.71 0.07 -18.78
CA ALA A 212 -3.28 -0.97 -19.64
C ALA A 212 -4.21 -1.90 -18.85
N ASP A 213 -3.87 -2.16 -17.58
CA ASP A 213 -4.71 -2.86 -16.60
C ASP A 213 -4.57 -2.22 -15.22
N ARG A 214 -5.48 -1.30 -14.88
CA ARG A 214 -5.50 -0.62 -13.56
C ARG A 214 -5.65 -1.62 -12.40
N GLN A 215 -6.34 -2.73 -12.62
CA GLN A 215 -6.58 -3.71 -11.57
C GLN A 215 -5.31 -4.46 -11.16
N ALA A 216 -4.27 -4.47 -12.01
CA ALA A 216 -2.96 -4.98 -11.63
C ALA A 216 -2.34 -4.15 -10.49
N VAL A 217 -2.43 -2.81 -10.57
CA VAL A 217 -1.93 -1.90 -9.52
C VAL A 217 -2.75 -2.03 -8.24
N VAL A 218 -4.08 -2.06 -8.38
CA VAL A 218 -4.98 -2.26 -7.23
C VAL A 218 -4.72 -3.60 -6.53
N ALA A 219 -4.43 -4.66 -7.29
CA ALA A 219 -4.10 -5.96 -6.71
C ALA A 219 -2.76 -5.94 -5.94
N LEU A 220 -1.77 -5.18 -6.40
CA LEU A 220 -0.52 -4.97 -5.66
C LEU A 220 -0.77 -4.23 -4.35
N HIS A 221 -1.59 -3.16 -4.39
CA HIS A 221 -2.02 -2.45 -3.18
C HIS A 221 -2.73 -3.37 -2.20
N ALA A 222 -3.75 -4.10 -2.66
CA ALA A 222 -4.50 -5.03 -1.82
C ALA A 222 -3.61 -6.12 -1.22
N GLY A 223 -2.59 -6.57 -1.95
CA GLY A 223 -1.64 -7.59 -1.50
C GLY A 223 -0.86 -7.16 -0.26
N TYR A 224 -0.17 -6.01 -0.33
CA TYR A 224 0.58 -5.55 0.84
C TYR A 224 -0.34 -5.03 1.94
N GLN A 225 -1.45 -4.34 1.61
CA GLN A 225 -2.37 -3.77 2.61
C GLN A 225 -2.99 -4.87 3.48
N ALA A 226 -3.30 -6.03 2.90
CA ALA A 226 -3.78 -7.18 3.66
C ALA A 226 -2.81 -7.63 4.76
N GLN A 227 -1.50 -7.43 4.60
CA GLN A 227 -0.51 -7.75 5.65
C GLN A 227 -0.61 -6.79 6.85
N PHE A 228 -0.91 -5.50 6.61
CA PHE A 228 -1.15 -4.54 7.69
C PHE A 228 -2.46 -4.86 8.40
N ASP A 229 -3.52 -5.11 7.63
CA ASP A 229 -4.86 -5.41 8.15
C ASP A 229 -4.86 -6.70 8.99
N GLU A 230 -4.22 -7.77 8.50
CA GLU A 230 -4.10 -9.04 9.22
C GLU A 230 -3.35 -8.85 10.54
N ASN A 231 -2.24 -8.11 10.52
CA ASN A 231 -1.43 -7.84 11.71
C ASN A 231 -2.23 -7.00 12.73
N GLN A 232 -2.91 -5.95 12.27
CA GLN A 232 -3.74 -5.10 13.13
C GLN A 232 -4.93 -5.88 13.72
N HIS A 233 -5.64 -6.64 12.90
CA HIS A 233 -6.74 -7.50 13.36
C HIS A 233 -6.25 -8.49 14.42
N ARG A 234 -5.09 -9.11 14.20
CA ARG A 234 -4.52 -10.07 15.15
C ARG A 234 -4.15 -9.43 16.48
N LEU A 235 -3.61 -8.21 16.47
CA LEU A 235 -3.34 -7.42 17.68
C LEU A 235 -4.63 -7.08 18.43
N ASP A 236 -5.67 -6.68 17.72
CA ASP A 236 -6.98 -6.34 18.29
C ASP A 236 -7.72 -7.57 18.86
N GLU A 237 -7.50 -8.75 18.28
CA GLU A 237 -7.99 -10.01 18.84
C GLU A 237 -7.19 -10.47 20.07
N LEU A 238 -5.86 -10.39 20.02
CA LEU A 238 -4.98 -10.92 21.06
C LEU A 238 -5.08 -10.13 22.36
N ARG A 239 -5.13 -8.80 22.29
CA ARG A 239 -5.18 -7.93 23.48
C ARG A 239 -6.31 -8.28 24.47
N PRO A 240 -7.60 -8.27 24.07
CA PRO A 240 -8.70 -8.61 24.98
C PRO A 240 -8.65 -10.07 25.43
N ARG A 241 -8.17 -10.99 24.58
CA ARG A 241 -7.99 -12.40 24.96
C ARG A 241 -6.94 -12.58 26.05
N ILE A 242 -5.78 -11.91 25.93
CA ILE A 242 -4.73 -11.91 26.95
C ILE A 242 -5.26 -11.35 28.27
N GLU A 243 -6.03 -10.27 28.25
CA GLU A 243 -6.64 -9.70 29.45
C GLU A 243 -7.64 -10.67 30.11
N ALA A 244 -8.50 -11.29 29.31
CA ALA A 244 -9.47 -12.28 29.80
C ALA A 244 -8.79 -13.54 30.37
N ASP A 245 -7.78 -14.08 29.68
CA ASP A 245 -7.02 -15.25 30.10
C ASP A 245 -6.25 -14.97 31.39
N ARG A 246 -5.66 -13.77 31.55
CA ARG A 246 -5.02 -13.34 32.81
C ARG A 246 -6.00 -13.35 33.98
N ALA A 247 -7.17 -12.74 33.81
CA ALA A 247 -8.18 -12.68 34.85
C ALA A 247 -8.73 -14.07 35.21
N ALA A 248 -8.96 -14.92 34.21
CA ALA A 248 -9.41 -16.29 34.40
C ALA A 248 -8.36 -17.13 35.15
N LEU A 249 -7.08 -17.03 34.76
CA LEU A 249 -5.97 -17.75 35.39
C LEU A 249 -5.79 -17.32 36.86
N GLU A 250 -5.89 -16.02 37.14
CA GLU A 250 -5.83 -15.50 38.51
C GLU A 250 -6.96 -16.05 39.37
N ALA A 251 -8.20 -16.00 38.87
CA ALA A 251 -9.37 -16.52 39.60
C ALA A 251 -9.27 -18.03 39.85
N ARG A 252 -8.84 -18.82 38.85
CA ARG A 252 -8.63 -20.26 38.99
C ARG A 252 -7.52 -20.59 39.99
N SER A 253 -6.42 -19.84 39.97
CA SER A 253 -5.32 -20.01 40.91
C SER A 253 -5.77 -19.75 42.35
N GLN A 254 -6.50 -18.65 42.59
CA GLN A 254 -7.07 -18.35 43.90
C GLN A 254 -8.05 -19.45 44.37
N ALA A 255 -8.93 -19.92 43.48
CA ALA A 255 -9.87 -20.99 43.81
C ALA A 255 -9.16 -22.32 44.11
N HIS A 256 -8.07 -22.62 43.40
CA HIS A 256 -7.22 -23.78 43.65
C HIS A 256 -6.53 -23.69 45.02
N ASP A 257 -5.91 -22.56 45.34
CA ASP A 257 -5.24 -22.32 46.63
C ASP A 257 -6.22 -22.50 47.80
N GLU A 258 -7.43 -21.96 47.69
CA GLU A 258 -8.46 -22.17 48.70
C GLU A 258 -8.89 -23.65 48.80
N ALA A 259 -9.02 -24.33 47.66
CA ALA A 259 -9.40 -25.73 47.60
C ALA A 259 -8.31 -26.63 48.20
N LEU A 260 -7.04 -26.29 48.00
CA LEU A 260 -5.87 -26.93 48.59
C LEU A 260 -5.85 -26.70 50.11
N ALA A 261 -6.00 -25.47 50.58
CA ALA A 261 -6.05 -25.16 52.01
C ALA A 261 -7.21 -25.89 52.73
N ARG A 262 -8.37 -26.01 52.08
CA ARG A 262 -9.49 -26.82 52.58
C ARG A 262 -9.13 -28.32 52.62
N TYR A 263 -8.48 -28.85 51.59
CA TYR A 263 -8.03 -30.24 51.55
C TYR A 263 -7.03 -30.56 52.68
N GLU A 264 -6.07 -29.67 52.93
CA GLU A 264 -5.07 -29.82 53.99
C GLU A 264 -5.73 -29.88 55.38
N ARG A 265 -6.70 -28.99 55.65
CA ARG A 265 -7.48 -29.01 56.90
C ARG A 265 -8.27 -30.31 57.07
N ASP A 266 -8.96 -30.75 56.02
CA ASP A 266 -9.76 -31.97 56.06
C ASP A 266 -8.89 -33.23 56.25
N SER A 267 -7.71 -33.26 55.63
CA SER A 267 -6.70 -34.31 55.79
C SER A 267 -6.18 -34.36 57.23
N ALA A 268 -5.77 -33.22 57.80
CA ALA A 268 -5.30 -33.13 59.17
C ALA A 268 -6.37 -33.56 60.19
N ALA A 269 -7.63 -33.15 59.97
CA ALA A 269 -8.75 -33.55 60.82
C ALA A 269 -9.04 -35.05 60.74
N LEU A 270 -8.89 -35.68 59.56
CA LEU A 270 -9.05 -37.12 59.42
C LEU A 270 -7.92 -37.88 60.13
N GLU A 271 -6.66 -37.45 59.97
CA GLU A 271 -5.51 -38.09 60.63
C GLU A 271 -5.62 -37.99 62.16
N ALA A 272 -6.01 -36.83 62.69
CA ALA A 272 -6.24 -36.65 64.12
C ALA A 272 -7.30 -37.60 64.69
N ARG A 273 -8.28 -38.01 63.87
CA ARG A 273 -9.36 -38.92 64.29
C ARG A 273 -8.94 -40.39 64.25
N ARG A 274 -7.84 -40.74 63.57
CA ARG A 274 -7.40 -42.11 63.32
C ARG A 274 -7.26 -42.97 64.59
N SER A 275 -6.80 -42.39 65.69
CA SER A 275 -6.60 -43.09 66.97
C SER A 275 -7.89 -43.34 67.75
N SER A 276 -8.97 -42.63 67.44
CA SER A 276 -10.28 -42.78 68.12
C SER A 276 -11.26 -43.68 67.38
N VAL A 277 -10.87 -44.24 66.23
CA VAL A 277 -11.68 -45.21 65.47
C VAL A 277 -11.57 -46.58 66.13
N ASP A 278 -12.69 -47.13 66.60
CA ASP A 278 -12.76 -48.52 67.04
C ASP A 278 -12.69 -49.46 65.84
N ARG A 279 -11.62 -50.26 65.76
CA ARG A 279 -11.41 -51.23 64.67
C ARG A 279 -12.30 -52.46 64.78
N GLY A 280 -12.90 -52.70 65.93
CA GLY A 280 -13.91 -53.73 66.14
C GLY A 280 -15.31 -53.34 65.66
N ASP A 281 -15.54 -52.06 65.37
CA ASP A 281 -16.83 -51.52 64.89
C ASP A 281 -16.79 -51.28 63.35
N PRO A 282 -17.45 -52.13 62.55
CA PRO A 282 -17.47 -51.99 61.10
C PRO A 282 -18.04 -50.65 60.62
N ALA A 283 -18.98 -50.04 61.36
CA ALA A 283 -19.59 -48.78 60.95
C ALA A 283 -18.58 -47.62 61.04
N GLN A 284 -17.75 -47.59 62.09
CA GLN A 284 -16.71 -46.59 62.26
C GLN A 284 -15.59 -46.73 61.23
N VAL A 285 -15.16 -47.97 60.95
CA VAL A 285 -14.16 -48.26 59.92
C VAL A 285 -14.66 -47.83 58.54
N ASN A 286 -15.90 -48.18 58.18
CA ASN A 286 -16.50 -47.79 56.89
C ASN A 286 -16.63 -46.27 56.75
N ALA A 287 -17.03 -45.57 57.81
CA ALA A 287 -17.14 -44.11 57.80
C ALA A 287 -15.78 -43.42 57.63
N PHE A 288 -14.72 -43.97 58.24
CA PHE A 288 -13.36 -43.47 58.07
C PHE A 288 -12.86 -43.68 56.64
N ASN A 289 -13.01 -44.90 56.10
CA ASN A 289 -12.59 -45.24 54.73
C ASN A 289 -13.32 -44.38 53.68
N ALA A 290 -14.63 -44.14 53.85
CA ALA A 290 -15.40 -43.27 52.96
C ALA A 290 -14.93 -41.80 52.98
N LYS A 291 -14.33 -41.32 54.07
CA LYS A 291 -13.69 -39.99 54.10
C LYS A 291 -12.33 -40.00 53.42
N LEU A 292 -11.54 -41.06 53.64
CA LEU A 292 -10.26 -41.25 52.98
C LEU A 292 -10.41 -41.30 51.45
N ASP A 293 -11.41 -42.02 50.94
CA ASP A 293 -11.67 -42.12 49.50
C ASP A 293 -12.11 -40.78 48.90
N ARG A 294 -12.91 -39.99 49.62
CA ARG A 294 -13.27 -38.62 49.22
C ARG A 294 -12.05 -37.69 49.16
N LEU A 295 -11.13 -37.78 50.12
CA LEU A 295 -9.88 -37.01 50.10
C LEU A 295 -8.99 -37.41 48.92
N ARG A 296 -8.86 -38.72 48.64
CA ARG A 296 -8.10 -39.21 47.48
C ARG A 296 -8.68 -38.71 46.17
N ALA A 297 -10.00 -38.78 45.98
CA ALA A 297 -10.66 -38.24 44.80
C ALA A 297 -10.41 -36.73 44.64
N ARG A 298 -10.49 -35.99 45.75
CA ARG A 298 -10.21 -34.55 45.76
C ARG A 298 -8.76 -34.23 45.44
N GLN A 299 -7.80 -35.03 45.92
CA GLN A 299 -6.40 -34.90 45.57
C GLN A 299 -6.19 -35.05 44.06
N THR A 300 -6.83 -36.04 43.43
CA THR A 300 -6.78 -36.20 41.96
C THR A 300 -7.35 -34.97 41.24
N THR A 301 -8.48 -34.43 41.69
CA THR A 301 -9.05 -33.20 41.11
C THR A 301 -8.14 -31.99 41.27
N LEU A 302 -7.52 -31.80 42.44
CA LEU A 302 -6.58 -30.70 42.68
C LEU A 302 -5.33 -30.78 41.81
N ASN A 303 -4.81 -32.00 41.60
CA ASN A 303 -3.66 -32.19 40.71
C ASN A 303 -4.04 -31.90 39.26
N ALA A 304 -5.18 -32.40 38.79
CA ALA A 304 -5.65 -32.13 37.43
C ALA A 304 -5.91 -30.63 37.19
N GLU A 305 -6.44 -29.92 38.20
CA GLU A 305 -6.63 -28.47 38.13
C GLU A 305 -5.29 -27.72 38.10
N ALA A 306 -4.28 -28.15 38.88
CA ALA A 306 -2.94 -27.58 38.81
C ALA A 306 -2.29 -27.78 37.44
N ASP A 307 -2.44 -28.96 36.84
CA ASP A 307 -1.95 -29.25 35.48
C ASP A 307 -2.65 -28.36 34.44
N ALA A 308 -3.96 -28.16 34.57
CA ALA A 308 -4.71 -27.28 33.69
C ALA A 308 -4.32 -25.80 33.85
N ILE A 309 -4.10 -25.31 35.08
CA ILE A 309 -3.58 -23.96 35.35
C ILE A 309 -2.20 -23.77 34.71
N ASN A 310 -1.32 -24.77 34.81
CA ASN A 310 0.01 -24.71 34.18
C ASN A 310 -0.08 -24.68 32.65
N SER A 311 -1.00 -25.43 32.05
CA SER A 311 -1.26 -25.40 30.61
C SER A 311 -1.77 -24.04 30.16
N ASP A 312 -2.77 -23.49 30.85
CA ASP A 312 -3.33 -22.18 30.56
C ASP A 312 -2.28 -21.06 30.70
N ALA A 313 -1.39 -21.16 31.69
CA ALA A 313 -0.28 -20.23 31.87
C ALA A 313 0.72 -20.29 30.69
N ALA A 314 1.00 -21.49 30.16
CA ALA A 314 1.85 -21.66 28.99
C ALA A 314 1.20 -21.07 27.73
N ASP A 315 -0.09 -21.31 27.52
CA ASP A 315 -0.85 -20.76 26.40
C ASP A 315 -0.93 -19.23 26.46
N LEU A 316 -1.16 -18.67 27.64
CA LEU A 316 -1.15 -17.23 27.87
C LEU A 316 0.21 -16.61 27.53
N ASN A 317 1.31 -17.23 27.98
CA ASN A 317 2.66 -16.76 27.64
C ASN A 317 2.91 -16.80 26.13
N ALA A 318 2.49 -17.87 25.45
CA ALA A 318 2.61 -17.97 23.99
C ALA A 318 1.82 -16.86 23.26
N ARG A 319 0.61 -16.51 23.73
CA ARG A 319 -0.16 -15.38 23.18
C ARG A 319 0.52 -14.03 23.42
N ILE A 320 1.11 -13.84 24.60
CA ILE A 320 1.86 -12.62 24.93
C ILE A 320 3.08 -12.50 24.02
N ASP A 321 3.81 -13.59 23.78
CA ASP A 321 4.95 -13.62 22.88
C ASP A 321 4.53 -13.30 21.44
N GLU A 322 3.44 -13.91 20.95
CA GLU A 322 2.85 -13.61 19.64
C GLU A 322 2.48 -12.11 19.52
N TYR A 323 1.78 -11.56 20.51
CA TYR A 323 1.43 -10.15 20.55
C TYR A 323 2.67 -9.25 20.49
N ASN A 324 3.71 -9.57 21.26
CA ASN A 324 4.97 -8.82 21.26
C ASN A 324 5.69 -8.90 19.92
N THR A 325 5.70 -10.07 19.27
CA THR A 325 6.26 -10.25 17.93
C THR A 325 5.51 -9.42 16.89
N LEU A 326 4.19 -9.37 16.94
CA LEU A 326 3.36 -8.59 16.03
C LEU A 326 3.57 -7.08 16.23
N VAL A 327 3.62 -6.62 17.48
CA VAL A 327 3.97 -5.23 17.81
C VAL A 327 5.37 -4.87 17.31
N GLY A 328 6.35 -5.78 17.48
CA GLY A 328 7.71 -5.62 16.96
C GLY A 328 7.71 -5.52 15.44
N SER A 329 7.03 -6.44 14.76
CA SER A 329 6.90 -6.46 13.30
C SER A 329 6.23 -5.19 12.78
N ARG A 330 5.21 -4.67 13.47
CA ARG A 330 4.55 -3.40 13.09
C ARG A 330 5.49 -2.21 13.24
N ARG A 331 6.33 -2.19 14.29
CA ARG A 331 7.35 -1.13 14.45
C ARG A 331 8.43 -1.22 13.39
N GLU A 332 8.91 -2.42 13.07
CA GLU A 332 9.86 -2.63 11.98
C GLU A 332 9.27 -2.25 10.63
N LEU A 333 7.98 -2.57 10.43
CA LEU A 333 7.24 -2.20 9.24
C LEU A 333 7.10 -0.68 9.10
N PHE A 334 6.61 0.00 10.13
CA PHE A 334 6.61 1.45 10.17
C PHE A 334 8.01 2.02 9.98
N ALA A 335 9.03 1.46 10.64
CA ALA A 335 10.41 1.90 10.48
C ALA A 335 10.97 1.63 9.08
N ALA A 336 10.56 0.59 8.36
CA ALA A 336 10.98 0.34 6.99
C ALA A 336 10.34 1.35 6.03
N ILE A 337 9.07 1.68 6.26
CA ILE A 337 8.37 2.75 5.56
C ILE A 337 9.01 4.11 5.88
N THR A 338 9.24 4.41 7.17
CA THR A 338 9.70 5.73 7.63
C THR A 338 11.20 5.92 7.57
N ALA A 339 12.00 4.85 7.56
CA ALA A 339 13.41 4.96 7.21
C ALA A 339 13.47 5.16 5.70
N GLY A 340 12.64 4.46 4.94
CA GLY A 340 12.53 4.66 3.50
C GLY A 340 12.02 6.05 3.08
N SER A 341 11.20 6.72 3.88
CA SER A 341 10.65 8.07 3.66
C SER A 341 11.45 9.18 4.32
#